data_AF-A0A7Y3EU68-F1
#
_entry.id   AF-A0A7Y3EU68-F1
#
_cell.length_a   1.000
_cell.length_b   1.000
_cell.length_c   1.000
_cell.angle_alpha   90.00
_cell.angle_beta   90.00
_cell.angle_gamma   90.00
#
_symmetry.space_group_name_H-M   'P 1'
#
loop_
_entity.id
_entity.type
_entity.pdbx_description
1 polymer ?
#
loop_
_entity_poly.entity_id
_entity_poly.type
_entity_poly.pdbx_seq_one_letter_code
_entity_poly.pdbx_strand_id
1 'polypeptide(L)'
;VVAMGDASVRVVEKAGLDLADISLLIPHQANLRIIAATARRLKLDPAHVFVNIASYGNTSAATIPIALTEALEEGRVAPGDNLVFAAFGGGLTWAAAVVRWGSRVEPKGTTDIELPPAEMSGLEILKDHHRYRGQHVE
;
A
#
# COMPACT_ATOMS: atom_id res chain seq x y z
N VAL A 1 -6.86 1.34 -13.33
CA VAL A 1 -7.53 0.07 -12.99
C VAL A 1 -8.83 0.39 -12.28
N VAL A 2 -9.97 0.28 -12.96
CA VAL A 2 -11.31 0.58 -12.38
C VAL A 2 -11.70 -0.46 -11.32
N ALA A 3 -11.25 -1.70 -11.51
CA ALA A 3 -11.59 -2.84 -10.67
C ALA A 3 -11.28 -2.67 -9.17
N MET A 4 -10.20 -1.95 -8.82
CA MET A 4 -9.87 -1.65 -7.42
C MET A 4 -10.95 -0.80 -6.75
N GLY A 5 -11.29 0.34 -7.35
CA GLY A 5 -12.28 1.26 -6.80
C GLY A 5 -13.66 0.60 -6.65
N ASP A 6 -14.09 -0.17 -7.66
CA ASP A 6 -15.36 -0.88 -7.58
C ASP A 6 -15.31 -2.02 -6.55
N ALA A 7 -14.19 -2.72 -6.41
CA ALA A 7 -14.03 -3.72 -5.36
C ALA A 7 -14.10 -3.08 -3.97
N SER A 8 -13.47 -1.92 -3.78
CA SER A 8 -13.50 -1.17 -2.53
C SER A 8 -14.91 -0.75 -2.14
N VAL A 9 -15.68 -0.16 -3.05
CA VAL A 9 -17.09 0.20 -2.76
C VAL A 9 -17.91 -1.03 -2.38
N ARG A 10 -17.77 -2.14 -3.14
CA ARG A 10 -18.50 -3.38 -2.85
C ARG A 10 -18.20 -3.97 -1.47
N VAL A 11 -16.95 -3.89 -1.01
CA VAL A 11 -16.61 -4.45 0.32
C VAL A 11 -17.09 -3.57 1.46
N VAL A 12 -17.15 -2.25 1.25
CA VAL A 12 -17.75 -1.31 2.21
C VAL A 12 -19.25 -1.56 2.33
N GLU A 13 -19.96 -1.67 1.21
CA GLU A 13 -21.39 -2.02 1.17
C GLU A 13 -21.66 -3.40 1.82
N LYS A 14 -20.84 -4.42 1.52
CA LYS A 14 -20.96 -5.75 2.13
C LYS A 14 -20.71 -5.75 3.63
N ALA A 15 -19.91 -4.81 4.13
CA ALA A 15 -19.67 -4.63 5.55
C ALA A 15 -20.82 -3.87 6.26
N GLY A 16 -21.82 -3.41 5.52
CA GLY A 16 -22.94 -2.61 6.06
C GLY A 16 -22.52 -1.21 6.52
N LEU A 17 -21.44 -0.69 5.93
CA LEU A 17 -20.89 0.64 6.24
C LEU A 17 -21.22 1.62 5.11
N ASP A 18 -21.32 2.89 5.46
CA ASP A 18 -21.31 3.98 4.50
C ASP A 18 -19.87 4.33 4.10
N LEU A 19 -19.70 4.92 2.91
CA LEU A 19 -18.38 5.40 2.47
C LEU A 19 -17.78 6.45 3.44
N ALA A 20 -18.62 7.17 4.17
CA ALA A 20 -18.22 8.16 5.16
C ALA A 20 -17.66 7.52 6.46
N ASP A 21 -17.92 6.22 6.68
CA ASP A 21 -17.40 5.51 7.85
C ASP A 21 -15.94 5.07 7.68
N ILE A 22 -15.34 5.28 6.51
CA ILE A 22 -13.99 4.84 6.18
C ILE A 22 -12.95 5.84 6.67
N SER A 23 -12.16 5.42 7.65
CA SER A 23 -11.11 6.25 8.25
C SER A 23 -9.87 6.37 7.35
N LEU A 24 -9.47 5.29 6.68
CA LEU A 24 -8.23 5.29 5.90
C LEU A 24 -8.25 4.25 4.78
N LEU A 25 -7.84 4.68 3.58
CA LEU A 25 -7.50 3.81 2.47
C LEU A 25 -6.00 3.53 2.46
N ILE A 26 -5.63 2.25 2.47
CA ILE A 26 -4.26 1.75 2.30
C ILE A 26 -4.21 0.95 0.97
N PRO A 27 -3.90 1.61 -0.16
CA PRO A 27 -3.90 0.99 -1.47
C PRO A 27 -2.54 0.37 -1.83
N HIS A 28 -2.54 -0.50 -2.83
CA HIS A 28 -1.31 -0.92 -3.52
C HIS A 28 -0.59 0.28 -4.12
N GLN A 29 0.71 0.40 -3.85
CA GLN A 29 1.55 1.55 -4.20
C GLN A 29 2.14 1.40 -5.61
N ALA A 30 1.28 1.32 -6.63
CA ALA A 30 1.71 1.15 -8.02
C ALA A 30 1.90 2.48 -8.78
N ASN A 31 0.95 3.40 -8.61
CA ASN A 31 0.94 4.68 -9.31
C ASN A 31 -0.03 5.65 -8.63
N LEU A 32 0.41 6.89 -8.40
CA LEU A 32 -0.42 7.94 -7.76
C LEU A 32 -1.76 8.17 -8.47
N ARG A 33 -1.83 8.07 -9.79
CA ARG A 33 -3.09 8.26 -10.54
C ARG A 33 -4.10 7.14 -10.28
N ILE A 34 -3.63 5.91 -10.09
CA ILE A 34 -4.48 4.76 -9.76
C ILE A 34 -4.98 4.87 -8.32
N ILE A 35 -4.10 5.26 -7.40
CA ILE A 35 -4.44 5.54 -6.00
C ILE A 35 -5.52 6.61 -5.94
N ALA A 36 -5.31 7.75 -6.59
CA ALA A 36 -6.27 8.85 -6.62
C ALA A 36 -7.61 8.44 -7.26
N ALA A 37 -7.60 7.60 -8.29
CA ALA A 37 -8.83 7.07 -8.88
C ALA A 37 -9.61 6.18 -7.90
N THR A 38 -8.91 5.34 -7.13
CA THR A 38 -9.51 4.49 -6.10
C THR A 38 -10.11 5.32 -4.97
N ALA A 39 -9.37 6.32 -4.47
CA ALA A 39 -9.82 7.26 -3.45
C ALA A 39 -11.09 8.03 -3.87
N ARG A 40 -11.11 8.56 -5.11
CA ARG A 40 -12.31 9.23 -5.65
C ARG A 40 -13.53 8.33 -5.70
N ARG A 41 -13.35 7.03 -5.97
CA ARG A 41 -14.46 6.06 -6.01
C ARG A 41 -15.06 5.81 -4.62
N LEU A 42 -14.23 5.86 -3.58
CA LEU A 42 -14.65 5.83 -2.18
C LEU A 42 -15.06 7.20 -1.63
N LYS A 43 -15.01 8.27 -2.43
CA LYS A 43 -15.30 9.66 -2.02
C LYS A 43 -14.41 10.15 -0.87
N LEU A 44 -13.17 9.67 -0.81
CA LEU A 44 -12.22 10.03 0.24
C LEU A 44 -11.39 11.25 -0.15
N ASP A 45 -11.22 12.15 0.79
CA ASP A 45 -10.23 13.22 0.71
C ASP A 45 -8.80 12.66 0.82
N PRO A 46 -7.78 13.35 0.28
CA PRO A 46 -6.39 12.90 0.34
C PRO A 46 -5.87 12.59 1.75
N ALA A 47 -6.42 13.26 2.78
CA ALA A 47 -6.09 13.01 4.19
C ALA A 47 -6.51 11.60 4.68
N HIS A 48 -7.45 10.94 4.01
CA HIS A 48 -7.90 9.57 4.30
C HIS A 48 -7.26 8.55 3.36
N VAL A 49 -6.11 8.88 2.74
CA VAL A 49 -5.34 7.96 1.89
C VAL A 49 -3.90 7.92 2.37
N PHE A 50 -3.37 6.72 2.58
CA PHE A 50 -1.96 6.53 2.89
C PHE A 50 -1.14 6.31 1.61
N VAL A 51 -0.05 7.08 1.46
CA VAL A 51 0.78 7.08 0.25
C VAL A 51 2.26 7.23 0.63
N ASN A 52 3.06 6.22 0.31
CA ASN A 52 4.52 6.20 0.52
C ASN A 52 5.29 5.76 -0.74
N ILE A 53 4.61 5.70 -1.90
CA ILE A 53 5.22 5.30 -3.18
C ILE A 53 6.45 6.14 -3.57
N ALA A 54 6.54 7.38 -3.09
CA ALA A 54 7.70 8.24 -3.35
C ALA A 54 8.99 7.71 -2.69
N SER A 55 8.86 7.00 -1.56
CA SER A 55 9.98 6.45 -0.80
C SER A 55 10.47 5.10 -1.35
N TYR A 56 9.54 4.24 -1.80
CA TYR A 56 9.85 2.84 -2.11
C TYR A 56 9.53 2.41 -3.55
N GLY A 57 8.80 3.22 -4.32
CA GLY A 57 8.22 2.80 -5.59
C GLY A 57 7.22 1.66 -5.42
N ASN A 58 7.10 0.83 -6.47
CA ASN A 58 6.20 -0.33 -6.46
C ASN A 58 6.96 -1.60 -6.01
N THR A 59 6.69 -2.03 -4.78
CA THR A 59 7.28 -3.24 -4.16
C THR A 59 6.36 -4.47 -4.26
N SER A 60 5.45 -4.49 -5.24
CA SER A 60 4.50 -5.58 -5.50
C SER A 60 3.67 -5.96 -4.25
N ALA A 61 3.85 -7.16 -3.69
CA ALA A 61 3.07 -7.64 -2.56
C ALA A 61 3.41 -6.92 -1.25
N ALA A 62 4.61 -6.33 -1.15
CA ALA A 62 5.07 -5.66 0.07
C ALA A 62 4.46 -4.27 0.27
N THR A 63 3.82 -3.68 -0.76
CA THR A 63 3.36 -2.29 -0.67
C THR A 63 2.32 -2.06 0.42
N ILE A 64 1.38 -2.99 0.60
CA ILE A 64 0.30 -2.83 1.59
C ILE A 64 0.83 -3.04 3.03
N PRO A 65 1.59 -4.12 3.32
CA PRO A 65 2.17 -4.29 4.65
C PRO A 65 3.07 -3.12 5.06
N ILE A 66 3.97 -2.65 4.19
CA ILE A 66 4.84 -1.50 4.49
C ILE A 66 3.99 -0.25 4.76
N ALA A 67 3.03 0.05 3.87
CA ALA A 67 2.14 1.20 4.04
C ALA A 67 1.29 1.13 5.32
N LEU A 68 0.82 -0.05 5.72
CA LEU A 68 0.08 -0.23 6.98
C LEU A 68 0.98 -0.01 8.20
N THR A 69 2.21 -0.55 8.17
CA THR A 69 3.18 -0.35 9.24
C THR A 69 3.48 1.13 9.44
N GLU A 70 3.82 1.85 8.37
CA GLU A 70 4.10 3.29 8.47
C GLU A 70 2.86 4.10 8.84
N ALA A 71 1.66 3.71 8.38
CA ALA A 71 0.43 4.36 8.82
C ALA A 71 0.21 4.22 10.34
N LEU A 72 0.58 3.10 10.94
CA LEU A 72 0.54 2.92 12.39
C LEU A 72 1.61 3.78 13.09
N GLU A 73 2.85 3.77 12.57
CA GLU A 73 3.97 4.54 13.11
C GLU A 73 3.75 6.07 13.04
N GLU A 74 3.07 6.54 11.99
CA GLU A 74 2.67 7.94 11.82
C GLU A 74 1.40 8.33 12.60
N GLY A 75 0.79 7.40 13.35
CA GLY A 75 -0.45 7.65 14.10
C GLY A 75 -1.66 7.91 13.21
N ARG A 76 -1.66 7.40 11.98
CA ARG A 76 -2.75 7.55 10.99
C ARG A 76 -3.87 6.53 11.16
N VAL A 77 -3.68 5.54 12.04
CA VAL A 77 -4.67 4.51 12.37
C VAL A 77 -5.01 4.64 13.86
N ALA A 78 -6.29 4.78 14.17
CA ALA A 78 -6.83 4.85 15.51
C ALA A 78 -7.58 3.55 15.90
N PRO A 79 -7.73 3.27 17.22
CA PRO A 79 -8.55 2.17 17.70
C PRO A 79 -9.97 2.18 17.12
N GLY A 80 -10.39 1.07 16.52
CA GLY A 80 -11.74 0.94 15.96
C GLY A 80 -11.96 1.51 14.55
N ASP A 81 -10.93 2.08 13.92
CA ASP A 81 -11.01 2.62 12.56
C ASP A 81 -11.46 1.59 11.52
N ASN A 82 -12.22 2.03 10.51
CA ASN A 82 -12.52 1.19 9.35
C ASN A 82 -11.50 1.45 8.24
N LEU A 83 -10.59 0.50 8.04
CA LEU A 83 -9.55 0.58 7.03
C LEU A 83 -10.00 -0.13 5.76
N VAL A 84 -9.78 0.49 4.61
CA VAL A 84 -9.94 -0.16 3.31
C VAL A 84 -8.58 -0.51 2.75
N PHE A 85 -8.38 -1.77 2.40
CA PHE A 85 -7.25 -2.23 1.61
C PHE A 85 -7.70 -2.47 0.17
N ALA A 86 -6.88 -2.07 -0.80
CA ALA A 86 -7.18 -2.29 -2.21
C ALA A 86 -5.91 -2.60 -2.98
N ALA A 87 -5.91 -3.68 -3.76
CA ALA A 87 -4.76 -4.09 -4.55
C ALA A 87 -5.14 -4.59 -5.95
N PHE A 88 -4.16 -4.54 -6.85
CA PHE A 88 -4.17 -5.22 -8.13
C PHE A 88 -2.76 -5.72 -8.45
N GLY A 89 -2.65 -6.71 -9.33
CA GLY A 89 -1.37 -7.29 -9.73
C GLY A 89 -1.46 -8.09 -11.02
N GLY A 90 -0.34 -8.70 -11.42
CA GLY A 90 -0.26 -9.55 -12.62
C GLY A 90 -1.36 -10.61 -12.65
N GLY A 91 -1.93 -10.87 -13.83
CA GLY A 91 -3.08 -11.76 -14.01
C GLY A 91 -4.02 -11.31 -15.13
N LEU A 92 -4.88 -10.32 -14.97
CA LEU A 92 -4.98 -9.35 -13.88
C LEU A 92 -5.70 -9.92 -12.65
N THR A 93 -5.11 -9.72 -11.47
CA THR A 93 -5.75 -9.99 -10.18
C THR A 93 -6.11 -8.68 -9.50
N TRP A 94 -7.19 -8.67 -8.71
CA TRP A 94 -7.58 -7.53 -7.88
C TRP A 94 -8.39 -7.98 -6.68
N ALA A 95 -8.27 -7.23 -5.59
CA ALA A 95 -9.03 -7.47 -4.37
C ALA A 95 -9.17 -6.17 -3.58
N ALA A 96 -10.21 -6.11 -2.76
CA ALA A 96 -10.34 -5.14 -1.69
C ALA A 96 -10.83 -5.83 -0.42
N ALA A 97 -10.57 -5.23 0.73
CA ALA A 97 -11.09 -5.67 2.02
C ALA A 97 -11.37 -4.46 2.91
N VAL A 98 -12.37 -4.58 3.78
CA VAL A 98 -12.56 -3.67 4.90
C VAL A 98 -12.15 -4.41 6.17
N VAL A 99 -11.37 -3.74 7.01
CA VAL A 99 -11.00 -4.24 8.33
C VAL A 99 -11.34 -3.17 9.35
N ARG A 100 -12.16 -3.54 10.33
CA ARG A 100 -12.30 -2.74 11.55
C ARG A 100 -11.10 -3.02 12.45
N TRP A 101 -10.30 -2.00 12.71
CA TRP A 101 -9.10 -2.11 13.52
C TRP A 101 -9.45 -2.42 14.98
N GLY A 102 -8.55 -3.13 15.66
CA GLY A 102 -8.72 -3.47 17.07
C GLY A 102 -8.49 -2.27 18.00
N SER A 103 -8.37 -2.54 19.29
CA SER A 103 -8.15 -1.49 20.31
C SER A 103 -6.70 -1.01 20.41
N ARG A 104 -5.73 -1.76 19.85
CA ARG A 104 -4.30 -1.49 20.00
C ARG A 104 -3.69 -1.04 18.68
N VAL A 105 -3.03 0.11 18.71
CA VAL A 105 -2.27 0.69 17.59
C VAL A 105 -0.77 0.67 17.83
N GLU A 106 -0.34 0.46 19.07
CA GLU A 106 1.08 0.34 19.44
C GLU A 106 1.59 -1.11 19.34
N PRO A 107 2.86 -1.32 18.98
CA PRO A 107 3.49 -2.64 19.04
C PRO A 107 3.55 -3.15 20.50
N LYS A 108 3.56 -4.48 20.66
CA LYS A 108 3.72 -5.10 22.00
C LYS A 108 5.17 -5.01 22.53
N GLY A 109 6.11 -4.77 21.62
CA GLY A 109 7.54 -4.70 21.86
C GLY A 109 8.25 -4.45 20.54
N THR A 110 9.53 -4.14 20.61
CA THR A 110 10.40 -3.90 19.46
C THR A 110 11.30 -5.11 19.20
N THR A 111 11.97 -5.10 18.04
CA THR A 111 12.99 -6.09 17.70
C THR A 111 14.21 -5.36 17.17
N ASP A 112 15.39 -5.83 17.55
CA ASP A 112 16.68 -5.29 17.10
C ASP A 112 17.22 -6.07 15.88
N ILE A 113 16.31 -6.73 15.13
CA ILE A 113 16.66 -7.45 13.90
C ILE A 113 16.98 -6.42 12.82
N GLU A 114 18.24 -6.42 12.39
CA GLU A 114 18.73 -5.63 11.27
C GLU A 114 19.19 -6.53 10.12
N LEU A 115 19.08 -6.03 8.88
CA LEU A 115 19.75 -6.65 7.75
C LEU A 115 21.27 -6.45 7.90
N PRO A 116 22.12 -7.36 7.37
CA PRO A 116 23.55 -7.12 7.29
C PRO A 116 23.86 -5.78 6.59
N PRO A 117 24.94 -5.08 6.97
CA PRO A 117 25.32 -3.83 6.34
C PRO A 117 25.42 -3.95 4.81
N ALA A 118 24.88 -2.98 4.09
CA ALA A 118 25.01 -2.93 2.65
C ALA A 118 26.44 -2.50 2.27
N GLU A 119 27.22 -3.41 1.69
CA GLU A 119 28.59 -3.13 1.20
C GLU A 119 28.61 -2.40 -0.15
N MET A 120 27.46 -2.34 -0.84
CA MET A 120 27.32 -1.82 -2.20
C MET A 120 26.15 -0.83 -2.28
N SER A 121 26.33 0.23 -3.05
CA SER A 121 25.24 1.13 -3.46
C SER A 121 24.25 0.43 -4.41
N GLY A 122 23.06 0.99 -4.54
CA GLY A 122 22.06 0.49 -5.49
C GLY A 122 22.56 0.44 -6.94
N LEU A 123 23.42 1.37 -7.34
CA LEU A 123 24.02 1.37 -8.68
C LEU A 123 25.02 0.23 -8.86
N GLU A 124 25.82 -0.05 -7.85
CA GLU A 124 26.79 -1.14 -7.87
C GLU A 124 26.10 -2.50 -7.94
N ILE A 125 25.00 -2.68 -7.19
CA ILE A 125 24.17 -3.90 -7.22
C ILE A 125 23.63 -4.17 -8.63
N LEU A 126 23.23 -3.13 -9.37
CA LEU A 126 22.63 -3.28 -10.71
C LEU A 126 23.65 -3.33 -11.86
N LYS A 127 24.93 -3.09 -11.58
CA LYS A 127 25.97 -2.88 -12.61
C LYS A 127 26.10 -4.06 -13.58
N ASP A 128 26.05 -5.29 -13.07
CA ASP A 128 26.19 -6.48 -13.92
C ASP A 128 24.96 -6.75 -14.78
N HIS A 129 23.77 -6.44 -14.27
CA HIS A 129 22.53 -6.47 -15.08
C HIS A 129 22.54 -5.43 -16.19
N HIS A 130 23.09 -4.24 -15.94
CA HIS A 130 23.19 -3.20 -16.96
C HIS A 130 24.15 -3.59 -18.07
N ARG A 131 25.31 -4.19 -17.72
CA ARG A 131 26.25 -4.74 -18.71
C ARG A 131 25.63 -5.84 -19.57
N TYR A 132 24.94 -6.79 -18.94
CA TYR A 132 24.27 -7.88 -19.64
C TYR A 132 23.22 -7.37 -20.63
N ARG A 133 22.37 -6.42 -20.20
CA ARG A 133 21.35 -5.85 -21.09
C ARG A 133 21.95 -4.97 -22.18
N GLY A 134 22.97 -4.17 -21.88
CA GLY A 134 23.64 -3.30 -22.86
C GLY A 134 24.34 -4.07 -23.98
N GLN A 135 24.75 -5.31 -23.74
CA GLN A 135 25.34 -6.20 -24.75
C GLN A 135 24.30 -6.87 -25.67
N HIS A 136 23.01 -6.75 -25.39
CA HIS A 136 21.92 -7.38 -26.16
C HIS A 136 20.99 -6.34 -26.81
N VAL A 137 21.40 -5.07 -26.81
CA VAL A 137 20.78 -4.00 -27.60
C VAL A 137 21.73 -3.67 -28.75
N GLU A 138 21.83 -4.57 -29.72
CA GLU A 138 22.28 -4.29 -31.09
C GLU A 138 21.13 -4.60 -32.06
#